data_AF-A0A4R6IRR2-F1
#
_entry.id   AF-A0A4R6IRR2-F1
#
_cell.length_a   1.000
_cell.length_b   1.000
_cell.length_c   1.000
_cell.angle_alpha   90.00
_cell.angle_beta   90.00
_cell.angle_gamma   90.00
#
_symmetry.space_group_name_H-M   'P 1'
#
loop_
_entity.id
_entity.type
_entity.pdbx_description
1 polymer ?
#
loop_
_entity_poly.entity_id
_entity_poly.type
_entity_poly.pdbx_seq_one_letter_code
_entity_poly.pdbx_strand_id
1 'polypeptide(L)'
;MLTDDEKAFITYWEKNSLRQKYSTRPFMVGMSAGFVLGISLIAVVFSGWYERANMVANSRLSAGVFLLAILGISFFMAFMYRKFRWETKEQQYRELLAKKKSQGKNKD
;
A
#
# COMPACT_ATOMS: atom_id res chain seq x y z
N MET A 1 -14.88 15.00 24.02
CA MET A 1 -14.84 16.09 23.03
C MET A 1 -13.89 15.72 21.90
N LEU A 2 -14.12 16.22 20.69
CA LEU A 2 -13.13 16.13 19.62
C LEU A 2 -11.97 17.11 19.88
N THR A 3 -10.74 16.66 19.68
CA THR A 3 -9.56 17.55 19.71
C THR A 3 -9.55 18.46 18.49
N ASP A 4 -8.76 19.53 18.52
CA ASP A 4 -8.68 20.45 17.38
C ASP A 4 -8.02 19.81 16.16
N ASP A 5 -7.07 18.88 16.38
CA ASP A 5 -6.48 18.06 15.32
C ASP A 5 -7.53 17.15 14.63
N GLU A 6 -8.43 16.54 15.41
CA GLU A 6 -9.50 15.69 14.87
C GLU A 6 -10.47 16.50 14.00
N LYS A 7 -10.80 17.73 14.40
CA LYS A 7 -11.65 18.64 13.61
C LYS A 7 -10.95 19.08 12.32
N ALA A 8 -9.67 19.44 12.41
CA ALA A 8 -8.86 19.82 11.25
C ALA A 8 -8.76 18.67 10.24
N PHE A 9 -8.56 17.44 10.73
CA PHE A 9 -8.56 16.24 9.90
C PHE A 9 -9.89 16.03 9.19
N ILE A 10 -11.04 16.14 9.88
CA ILE A 10 -12.37 16.02 9.27
C ILE A 10 -12.53 17.01 8.10
N THR A 11 -12.25 18.30 8.32
CA THR A 11 -12.39 19.33 7.28
C THR A 11 -11.44 19.11 6.10
N TYR A 12 -10.22 18.67 6.37
CA TYR A 12 -9.25 18.33 5.33
C TYR A 12 -9.70 17.12 4.51
N TRP A 13 -10.12 16.04 5.18
CA TRP A 13 -10.48 14.79 4.52
C TRP A 13 -11.73 14.93 3.67
N GLU A 14 -12.73 15.66 4.14
CA GLU A 14 -13.96 15.95 3.40
C GLU A 14 -13.67 16.62 2.05
N LYS A 15 -12.74 17.58 2.01
CA LYS A 15 -12.36 18.29 0.77
C LYS A 15 -11.41 17.50 -0.13
N ASN A 16 -10.62 16.58 0.42
CA ASN A 16 -9.46 16.02 -0.26
C ASN A 16 -9.51 14.49 -0.45
N SER A 17 -10.51 13.79 0.10
CA SER A 17 -10.64 12.32 0.03
C SER A 17 -10.64 11.79 -1.40
N LEU A 18 -11.40 12.43 -2.30
CA LEU A 18 -11.46 12.07 -3.72
C LEU A 18 -10.10 12.25 -4.43
N ARG A 19 -9.40 13.35 -4.15
CA ARG A 19 -8.06 13.59 -4.69
C ARG A 19 -7.04 12.58 -4.16
N GLN A 20 -7.13 12.19 -2.90
CA GLN A 20 -6.25 11.16 -2.34
C GLN A 20 -6.54 9.76 -2.90
N LYS A 21 -7.79 9.45 -3.26
CA LYS A 21 -8.18 8.14 -3.84
C LYS A 21 -7.39 7.82 -5.12
N TYR A 22 -7.16 8.83 -5.95
CA TYR A 22 -6.44 8.69 -7.22
C TYR A 22 -4.98 9.19 -7.14
N SER A 23 -4.46 9.46 -5.95
CA SER A 23 -3.11 9.99 -5.80
C SER A 23 -2.04 8.99 -6.25
N THR A 24 -1.05 9.47 -7.00
CA THR A 24 0.10 8.69 -7.49
C THR A 24 1.20 8.53 -6.44
N ARG A 25 1.24 9.40 -5.41
CA ARG A 25 2.27 9.34 -4.35
C ARG A 25 2.27 8.00 -3.59
N PRO A 26 1.14 7.51 -3.05
CA PRO A 26 1.12 6.20 -2.38
C PRO A 26 1.46 5.05 -3.31
N PHE A 27 1.08 5.17 -4.59
CA PHE A 27 1.39 4.17 -5.60
C PHE A 27 2.91 4.03 -5.82
N MET A 28 3.64 5.15 -5.93
CA MET A 28 5.10 5.12 -6.05
C MET A 28 5.79 4.46 -4.84
N VAL A 29 5.29 4.72 -3.62
CA VAL A 29 5.82 4.09 -2.40
C VAL A 29 5.57 2.58 -2.41
N GLY A 30 4.35 2.13 -2.73
CA GLY A 30 4.07 0.69 -2.80
C GLY A 30 4.84 0.00 -3.94
N MET A 31 5.09 0.69 -5.05
CA MET A 31 5.92 0.18 -6.15
C MET A 31 7.38 0.02 -5.74
N SER A 32 7.95 0.99 -5.00
CA SER A 32 9.32 0.87 -4.49
C SER A 32 9.50 -0.32 -3.55
N ALA A 33 8.50 -0.60 -2.68
CA ALA A 33 8.52 -1.77 -1.82
C ALA A 33 8.47 -3.09 -2.63
N GLY A 34 7.65 -3.13 -3.69
CA GLY A 34 7.62 -4.26 -4.63
C GLY A 34 8.97 -4.51 -5.31
N PHE A 35 9.65 -3.45 -5.75
CA PHE A 35 10.98 -3.56 -6.34
C PHE A 35 12.04 -4.04 -5.34
N VAL A 36 12.03 -3.56 -4.10
CA VAL A 36 12.96 -4.05 -3.07
C VAL A 36 12.79 -5.55 -2.85
N LEU A 37 11.55 -6.04 -2.81
CA LEU A 37 11.28 -7.48 -2.72
C LEU A 37 11.78 -8.22 -3.98
N GLY A 38 11.55 -7.67 -5.17
CA GLY A 38 12.05 -8.23 -6.43
C GLY A 38 13.57 -8.33 -6.48
N ILE A 39 14.28 -7.26 -6.09
CA ILE A 39 15.74 -7.22 -6.03
C ILE A 39 16.27 -8.22 -5.00
N SER A 40 15.61 -8.30 -3.83
CA SER A 40 15.98 -9.27 -2.80
C SER A 40 15.83 -10.71 -3.31
N LEU A 41 14.76 -11.00 -4.05
CA LEU A 41 14.54 -12.30 -4.66
C LEU A 41 15.62 -12.64 -5.70
N ILE A 42 15.97 -11.68 -6.56
CA ILE A 42 17.08 -11.84 -7.52
C ILE A 42 18.38 -12.14 -6.77
N ALA A 43 18.71 -11.35 -5.75
CA ALA A 43 19.92 -11.56 -4.95
C ALA A 43 19.97 -12.95 -4.32
N VAL A 44 18.86 -13.44 -3.76
CA VAL A 44 18.77 -14.78 -3.16
C VAL A 44 18.93 -15.88 -4.21
N VAL A 45 18.25 -15.76 -5.35
CA VAL A 45 18.31 -16.78 -6.43
C VAL A 45 19.73 -16.88 -7.00
N PHE A 46 20.39 -15.74 -7.25
CA PHE A 46 21.74 -15.70 -7.82
C PHE A 46 22.87 -15.75 -6.78
N SER A 47 22.56 -15.79 -5.48
CA SER A 47 23.57 -15.93 -4.42
C SER A 47 24.35 -17.25 -4.49
N GLY A 48 23.85 -18.25 -5.21
CA GLY A 48 24.46 -19.56 -5.31
C GLY A 48 24.35 -20.41 -4.05
N TRP A 49 23.48 -20.02 -3.09
CA TRP A 49 23.31 -20.73 -1.82
C TRP A 49 22.87 -22.20 -1.95
N TYR A 50 22.30 -22.59 -3.10
CA TYR A 50 21.86 -23.96 -3.35
C TYR A 50 22.09 -24.39 -4.81
N GLU A 51 23.08 -25.26 -5.00
CA GLU A 51 23.59 -25.69 -6.31
C GLU A 51 22.53 -26.35 -7.20
N ARG A 52 21.65 -27.19 -6.61
CA ARG A 52 20.53 -27.80 -7.33
C ARG A 52 19.49 -26.76 -7.79
N ALA A 53 19.19 -25.75 -6.97
CA ALA A 53 18.28 -24.68 -7.41
C ALA A 53 18.91 -23.86 -8.53
N ASN A 54 20.22 -23.62 -8.48
CA ASN A 54 20.91 -22.88 -9.51
C ASN A 54 20.89 -23.62 -10.86
N MET A 55 21.10 -24.94 -10.85
CA MET A 55 20.97 -25.78 -12.06
C MET A 55 19.56 -25.76 -12.65
N VAL A 56 18.52 -25.84 -11.82
CA VAL A 56 17.12 -25.79 -12.29
C VAL A 56 16.76 -24.39 -12.79
N ALA A 57 17.22 -23.34 -12.09
CA ALA A 57 17.00 -21.96 -12.49
C ALA A 57 17.63 -21.68 -13.86
N ASN A 58 18.87 -22.11 -14.07
CA ASN A 58 19.57 -21.84 -15.33
C ASN A 58 19.00 -22.65 -16.52
N SER A 59 18.34 -23.78 -16.25
CA SER A 59 17.79 -24.67 -17.29
C SER A 59 16.32 -24.45 -17.63
N ARG A 60 15.51 -23.94 -16.68
CA ARG A 60 14.04 -23.84 -16.84
C ARG A 60 13.47 -22.44 -16.64
N LEU A 61 14.23 -21.51 -16.06
CA LEU A 61 13.72 -20.22 -15.63
C LEU A 61 13.87 -19.21 -16.78
N SER A 62 12.76 -18.83 -17.39
CA SER A 62 12.75 -17.76 -18.40
C SER A 62 12.90 -16.41 -17.71
N ALA A 63 13.98 -15.70 -18.02
CA ALA A 63 14.24 -14.35 -17.49
C ALA A 63 13.06 -13.40 -17.75
N GLY A 64 12.42 -13.51 -18.92
CA GLY A 64 11.25 -12.69 -19.27
C GLY A 64 10.05 -12.97 -18.37
N VAL A 65 9.72 -14.25 -18.13
CA VAL A 65 8.61 -14.64 -17.24
C VAL A 65 8.89 -14.22 -15.80
N PHE A 66 10.14 -14.36 -15.35
CA PHE A 66 10.56 -13.97 -14.01
C PHE A 66 10.46 -12.47 -13.78
N LEU A 67 10.92 -11.66 -14.74
CA LEU A 67 10.78 -10.21 -14.70
C LEU A 67 9.30 -9.79 -14.73
N LEU A 68 8.47 -10.42 -15.57
CA LEU A 68 7.03 -10.16 -15.60
C LEU A 68 6.35 -10.50 -14.27
N ALA A 69 6.76 -11.58 -13.60
CA ALA A 69 6.25 -11.92 -12.29
C ALA A 69 6.60 -10.86 -11.23
N ILE A 70 7.85 -10.39 -11.21
CA ILE A 70 8.30 -9.31 -10.30
C ILE A 70 7.53 -8.01 -10.57
N LEU A 71 7.34 -7.65 -11.84
CA LEU A 71 6.57 -6.46 -12.23
C LEU A 71 5.10 -6.59 -11.83
N GLY A 72 4.50 -7.76 -12.04
CA GLY A 72 3.11 -8.04 -11.65
C GLY A 72 2.89 -7.91 -10.15
N ILE A 73 3.78 -8.51 -9.34
CA ILE A 73 3.74 -8.41 -7.88
C ILE A 73 3.95 -6.96 -7.43
N SER A 74 4.90 -6.25 -8.04
CA SER A 74 5.20 -4.85 -7.69
C SER A 74 4.04 -3.93 -8.01
N PHE A 75 3.40 -4.11 -9.17
CA PHE A 75 2.22 -3.34 -9.56
C PHE A 75 1.03 -3.64 -8.64
N PHE A 76 0.80 -4.91 -8.33
CA PHE A 76 -0.26 -5.32 -7.39
C PHE A 76 -0.04 -4.71 -6.00
N MET A 77 1.18 -4.78 -5.46
CA MET A 77 1.53 -4.17 -4.17
C MET A 77 1.34 -2.65 -4.19
N ALA A 78 1.73 -1.97 -5.27
CA ALA A 78 1.52 -0.54 -5.44
C ALA A 78 0.03 -0.16 -5.43
N PHE A 79 -0.78 -0.92 -6.17
CA PHE A 79 -2.23 -0.73 -6.22
C PHE A 79 -2.89 -0.99 -4.86
N MET A 80 -2.54 -2.12 -4.23
CA MET A 80 -3.10 -2.54 -2.95
C MET A 80 -2.74 -1.56 -1.83
N TYR A 81 -1.47 -1.14 -1.74
CA TYR A 81 -1.02 -0.17 -0.74
C TYR A 81 -1.76 1.17 -0.87
N ARG A 82 -1.93 1.68 -2.10
CA ARG A 82 -2.71 2.91 -2.33
C ARG A 82 -4.15 2.75 -1.84
N LYS A 83 -4.81 1.65 -2.19
CA LYS A 83 -6.20 1.37 -1.80
C LYS A 83 -6.32 1.27 -0.28
N PHE A 84 -5.48 0.46 0.36
CA PHE A 84 -5.47 0.26 1.81
C PHE A 84 -5.27 1.58 2.56
N ARG A 85 -4.29 2.39 2.16
CA ARG A 85 -4.01 3.69 2.79
C ARG A 85 -5.19 4.67 2.70
N TRP A 86 -5.96 4.61 1.62
CA TRP A 86 -7.16 5.42 1.48
C TRP A 86 -8.28 4.90 2.39
N GLU A 87 -8.52 3.59 2.38
CA GLU A 87 -9.55 2.95 3.21
C GLU A 87 -9.32 3.18 4.72
N THR A 88 -8.07 3.11 5.20
CA THR A 88 -7.75 3.40 6.61
C THR A 88 -8.12 4.82 7.03
N LYS A 89 -7.82 5.82 6.18
CA LYS A 89 -8.15 7.22 6.47
C LYS A 89 -9.65 7.48 6.39
N GLU A 90 -10.32 6.81 5.45
CA GLU A 90 -11.78 6.87 5.32
C GLU A 90 -12.48 6.23 6.53
N GLN A 91 -11.95 5.14 7.07
CA GLN A 91 -12.43 4.54 8.31
C GLN A 91 -12.25 5.50 9.49
N GLN A 92 -11.05 6.07 9.66
CA GLN A 92 -10.78 7.07 10.70
C GLN A 92 -11.75 8.25 10.62
N TYR A 93 -12.05 8.74 9.42
CA TYR A 93 -13.02 9.80 9.21
C TYR A 93 -14.43 9.43 9.70
N ARG A 94 -14.90 8.21 9.38
CA ARG A 94 -16.21 7.71 9.81
C ARG A 94 -16.30 7.54 11.32
N GLU A 95 -15.24 7.04 11.95
CA GLU A 95 -15.16 6.91 13.41
C GLU A 95 -15.25 8.28 14.10
N LEU A 96 -14.56 9.30 13.58
CA LEU A 96 -14.61 10.66 14.12
C LEU A 96 -15.98 11.32 13.93
N LEU A 97 -16.66 11.10 12.80
CA LEU A 97 -18.03 11.55 12.59
C LEU A 97 -19.02 10.88 13.55
N ALA A 98 -18.88 9.58 13.78
CA ALA A 98 -19.70 8.86 14.75
C ALA A 98 -19.50 9.42 16.17
N LYS A 99 -18.24 9.66 16.56
CA LYS A 99 -17.88 10.32 17.83
C LYS A 99 -18.50 11.71 17.94
N LYS A 100 -18.45 12.53 16.89
CA LYS A 100 -19.11 13.86 16.84
C LYS A 100 -20.62 13.74 17.09
N LYS A 101 -21.29 12.80 16.43
CA LYS A 101 -22.74 12.58 16.55
C LYS A 101 -23.16 12.11 17.94
N SER A 102 -22.39 11.21 18.55
CA SER A 102 -22.65 10.73 19.92
C SER A 102 -22.52 11.85 20.97
N GLN A 103 -21.59 12.78 20.77
CA GLN A 103 -21.40 13.93 21.66
C GLN A 103 -22.50 15.00 21.49
N GLY A 104 -23.09 15.14 20.31
CA GLY A 104 -24.25 16.00 20.09
C GLY A 104 -25.48 15.47 20.84
N LYS A 105 -25.73 14.16 20.76
CA LYS A 105 -26.88 13.51 21.44
C LYS A 105 -26.82 13.54 22.97
N ASN A 106 -25.64 13.65 23.58
CA ASN A 106 -25.48 13.73 25.04
C ASN A 106 -25.57 15.18 25.58
N LYS A 107 -25.77 16.18 24.70
CA LYS A 107 -25.91 17.59 25.08
C LYS A 107 -27.34 18.11 24.98
N ASP A 108 -28.23 17.30 24.41
CA ASP A 108 -29.69 17.53 24.35
C ASP A 108 -30.37 16.68 25.45
#